data_AF-A0A562TS54-F1
#
_entry.id   AF-A0A562TS54-F1
#
_cell.length_a   1.000
_cell.length_b   1.000
_cell.length_c   1.000
_cell.angle_alpha   90.00
_cell.angle_beta   90.00
_cell.angle_gamma   90.00
#
_symmetry.space_group_name_H-M   'P 1'
#
loop_
_entity.id
_entity.type
_entity.pdbx_description
1 polymer ?
#
loop_
_entity_poly.entity_id
_entity_poly.type
_entity_poly.pdbx_seq_one_letter_code
_entity_poly.pdbx_strand_id
1 'polypeptide(L)'
;MKDLPYFLMLVKQNAILWTIITTNSFANVDLKNTVHGFWTKQCLEIRDFSLSPDEKFSSVKITITDSFTLIDFFTTSDKYLQNTKHYFDRNGFSDSPNTYSIDNVKISSTQKSLGEFDIGLDMPVDVTVIKSDFSNSINITTYKKDWLKDIDKMKDIDPFGN
;
A
#
# COMPACT_ATOMS: atom_id res chain seq x y z
N MET A 1 -10.86 -10.64 -17.71
CA MET A 1 -10.29 -10.01 -16.49
C MET A 1 -11.45 -9.51 -15.66
N LYS A 2 -11.46 -9.73 -14.34
CA LYS A 2 -12.43 -9.06 -13.46
C LYS A 2 -12.14 -7.56 -13.50
N ASP A 3 -13.18 -6.74 -13.44
CA ASP A 3 -13.01 -5.29 -13.34
C ASP A 3 -12.25 -4.96 -12.06
N LEU A 4 -11.26 -4.07 -12.19
CA LEU A 4 -10.48 -3.61 -11.04
C LEU A 4 -11.34 -2.72 -10.15
N PRO A 5 -11.24 -2.85 -8.81
CA PRO A 5 -11.88 -1.90 -7.92
C PRO A 5 -11.43 -0.47 -8.22
N TYR A 6 -12.33 0.49 -8.01
CA TYR A 6 -12.13 1.91 -8.36
C TYR A 6 -10.77 2.45 -7.93
N PHE A 7 -10.36 2.20 -6.68
CA PHE A 7 -9.08 2.69 -6.17
C PHE A 7 -7.88 2.12 -6.94
N LEU A 8 -7.88 0.81 -7.19
CA LEU A 8 -6.78 0.13 -7.89
C LEU A 8 -6.74 0.49 -9.38
N MET A 9 -7.90 0.75 -9.99
CA MET A 9 -7.98 1.32 -11.33
C MET A 9 -7.27 2.67 -11.40
N LEU A 10 -7.50 3.58 -10.44
CA LEU A 10 -6.83 4.88 -10.40
C LEU A 10 -5.31 4.74 -10.22
N VAL A 11 -4.87 3.86 -9.32
CA VAL A 11 -3.43 3.58 -9.13
C VAL A 11 -2.79 3.10 -10.42
N LYS A 12 -3.46 2.19 -11.15
CA LYS A 12 -2.98 1.67 -12.44
C LYS A 12 -2.94 2.73 -13.55
N GLN A 13 -3.86 3.69 -13.53
CA GLN A 13 -3.90 4.80 -14.49
C GLN A 13 -2.82 5.87 -14.21
N ASN A 14 -2.29 5.93 -12.99
CA ASN A 14 -1.21 6.86 -12.65
C ASN A 14 0.14 6.34 -13.17
N ALA A 15 0.69 7.00 -14.19
CA ALA A 15 1.92 6.56 -14.86
C ALA A 15 3.14 6.45 -13.93
N ILE A 16 3.28 7.35 -12.94
CA ILE A 16 4.38 7.32 -11.97
C ILE A 16 4.28 6.07 -11.11
N LEU A 17 3.13 5.85 -10.46
CA LEU A 17 2.92 4.71 -9.58
C LEU A 17 3.00 3.40 -10.35
N TRP A 18 2.36 3.32 -11.52
CA TRP A 18 2.35 2.11 -12.31
C TRP A 18 3.74 1.72 -12.81
N THR A 19 4.56 2.69 -13.23
CA THR A 19 5.96 2.45 -13.61
C THR A 19 6.76 1.92 -12.42
N ILE A 20 6.61 2.52 -11.25
CA ILE A 20 7.30 2.09 -10.03
C ILE A 20 6.88 0.66 -9.66
N ILE A 21 5.58 0.37 -9.65
CA ILE A 21 5.04 -0.95 -9.31
C ILE A 21 5.56 -2.03 -10.26
N THR A 22 5.52 -1.76 -11.57
CA THR A 22 5.88 -2.75 -12.60
C THR A 22 7.38 -2.96 -12.73
N THR A 23 8.19 -1.92 -12.49
CA THR A 23 9.66 -2.01 -12.60
C THR A 23 10.35 -2.26 -11.26
N ASN A 24 9.62 -2.11 -10.15
CA ASN A 24 10.16 -2.14 -8.81
C ASN A 24 11.39 -1.22 -8.66
N SER A 25 11.30 -0.01 -9.22
CA SER A 25 12.42 0.91 -9.29
C SER A 25 11.96 2.36 -9.32
N PHE A 26 12.78 3.26 -8.77
CA PHE A 26 12.66 4.70 -8.99
C PHE A 26 13.40 5.15 -10.26
N ALA A 27 14.19 4.27 -10.88
CA ALA A 27 14.87 4.58 -12.13
C ALA A 27 13.83 4.80 -13.24
N ASN A 28 14.04 5.84 -14.05
CA ASN A 28 13.17 6.20 -15.19
C ASN A 28 11.77 6.71 -14.83
N VAL A 29 11.53 7.09 -13.58
CA VAL A 29 10.29 7.79 -13.20
C VAL A 29 10.47 9.29 -13.44
N ASP A 30 9.59 9.90 -14.23
CA ASP A 30 9.60 11.36 -14.41
C ASP A 30 8.89 12.06 -13.24
N LEU A 31 9.69 12.66 -12.35
CA LEU A 31 9.23 13.39 -11.17
C LEU A 31 9.25 14.92 -11.34
N LYS A 32 9.57 15.45 -12.53
CA LYS A 32 9.84 16.89 -12.75
C LYS A 32 8.72 17.82 -12.29
N ASN A 33 7.46 17.38 -12.38
CA ASN A 33 6.28 18.17 -12.03
C ASN A 33 5.68 17.79 -10.67
N THR A 34 6.44 17.11 -9.81
CA THR A 34 5.97 16.63 -8.51
C THR A 34 6.76 17.28 -7.37
N VAL A 35 6.08 17.58 -6.27
CA VAL A 35 6.74 18.01 -5.03
C VAL A 35 7.18 16.75 -4.29
N HIS A 36 8.45 16.38 -4.37
CA HIS A 36 8.94 15.11 -3.81
C HIS A 36 10.26 15.24 -3.05
N GLY A 37 10.60 14.19 -2.30
CA GLY A 37 11.87 14.07 -1.58
C GLY A 37 12.19 12.61 -1.28
N PHE A 38 13.47 12.27 -1.27
CA PHE A 38 13.94 10.95 -0.85
C PHE A 38 14.30 10.99 0.63
N TRP A 39 13.67 10.11 1.42
CA TRP A 39 14.04 9.87 2.81
C TRP A 39 15.29 8.98 2.88
N THR A 40 15.35 8.01 1.97
CA THR A 40 16.50 7.13 1.74
C THR A 40 16.57 6.79 0.25
N LYS A 41 17.60 6.05 -0.18
CA LYS A 41 17.66 5.54 -1.56
C LYS A 41 16.52 4.58 -1.90
N GLN A 42 15.91 3.97 -0.88
CA GLN A 42 14.79 3.03 -0.99
C GLN A 42 13.44 3.67 -0.73
N CYS A 43 13.38 4.94 -0.30
CA CYS A 43 12.15 5.56 0.18
C CYS A 43 11.95 6.95 -0.45
N LEU A 44 10.95 7.04 -1.33
CA LEU A 44 10.51 8.27 -2.01
C LEU A 44 9.19 8.74 -1.39
N GLU A 45 9.06 10.02 -1.11
CA GLU A 45 7.78 10.64 -0.78
C GLU A 45 7.41 11.70 -1.82
N ILE A 46 6.18 11.63 -2.32
CA ILE A 46 5.56 12.63 -3.18
C ILE A 46 4.44 13.30 -2.38
N ARG A 47 4.53 14.62 -2.19
CA ARG A 47 3.56 15.43 -1.43
C ARG A 47 2.47 16.00 -2.35
N ASP A 48 1.34 16.36 -1.76
CA ASP A 48 0.18 16.95 -2.43
C ASP A 48 -0.28 16.12 -3.64
N PHE A 49 -0.31 14.80 -3.45
CA PHE A 49 -0.51 13.83 -4.51
C PHE A 49 -2.00 13.66 -4.84
N SER A 50 -2.31 13.47 -6.13
CA SER A 50 -3.67 13.28 -6.61
C SER A 50 -3.71 12.09 -7.59
N LEU A 51 -4.59 11.14 -7.30
CA LEU A 51 -4.92 10.05 -8.24
C LEU A 51 -5.97 10.50 -9.24
N SER A 52 -6.89 11.36 -8.81
CA SER A 52 -7.92 12.01 -9.62
C SER A 52 -8.32 13.34 -8.96
N PRO A 53 -9.11 14.22 -9.62
CA PRO A 53 -9.58 15.46 -9.02
C PRO A 53 -10.27 15.29 -7.65
N ASP A 54 -10.92 14.14 -7.42
CA ASP A 54 -11.67 13.84 -6.19
C ASP A 54 -10.89 12.96 -5.19
N GLU A 55 -9.78 12.37 -5.64
CA GLU A 55 -8.91 11.49 -4.85
C GLU A 55 -7.55 12.16 -4.59
N LYS A 56 -7.50 12.93 -3.50
CA LYS A 56 -6.33 13.70 -3.06
C LYS A 56 -5.75 13.17 -1.76
N PHE A 57 -4.43 13.25 -1.65
CA PHE A 57 -3.61 12.73 -0.55
C PHE A 57 -2.62 13.79 -0.11
N SER A 58 -2.35 13.86 1.19
CA SER A 58 -1.32 14.76 1.72
C SER A 58 0.06 14.34 1.21
N SER A 59 0.31 13.03 1.14
CA SER A 59 1.47 12.47 0.46
C SER A 59 1.27 11.00 0.08
N VAL A 60 2.10 10.53 -0.82
CA VAL A 60 2.32 9.11 -1.11
C VAL A 60 3.78 8.79 -0.82
N LYS A 61 4.00 7.84 0.08
CA LYS A 61 5.34 7.32 0.39
C LYS A 61 5.48 5.95 -0.26
N ILE A 62 6.61 5.75 -0.92
CA ILE A 62 6.92 4.52 -1.65
C ILE A 62 8.22 4.00 -1.10
N THR A 63 8.19 2.77 -0.59
CA THR A 63 9.37 2.08 -0.06
C THR A 63 9.63 0.82 -0.89
N ILE A 64 10.80 0.74 -1.51
CA ILE A 64 11.24 -0.40 -2.30
C ILE A 64 12.28 -1.18 -1.49
N THR A 65 11.96 -2.40 -1.11
CA THR A 65 12.88 -3.34 -0.45
C THR A 65 13.28 -4.44 -1.42
N ASP A 66 14.10 -5.40 -0.98
CA ASP A 66 14.42 -6.59 -1.76
C ASP A 66 13.23 -7.55 -1.87
N SER A 67 12.29 -7.52 -0.92
CA SER A 67 11.18 -8.46 -0.84
C SER A 67 9.86 -7.91 -1.39
N PHE A 68 9.63 -6.60 -1.27
CA PHE A 68 8.38 -5.96 -1.65
C PHE A 68 8.56 -4.48 -1.99
N THR A 69 7.58 -3.93 -2.70
CA THR A 69 7.32 -2.49 -2.77
C THR A 69 6.07 -2.18 -1.96
N LEU A 70 6.19 -1.21 -1.04
CA LEU A 70 5.09 -0.70 -0.22
C LEU A 70 4.76 0.72 -0.67
N ILE A 71 3.48 1.01 -0.87
CA ILE A 71 2.97 2.31 -1.26
C ILE A 71 1.93 2.76 -0.23
N ASP A 72 2.27 3.80 0.52
CA ASP A 72 1.44 4.36 1.58
C ASP A 72 0.84 5.69 1.11
N PHE A 73 -0.48 5.73 0.96
CA PHE A 73 -1.24 6.94 0.63
C PHE A 73 -1.76 7.60 1.91
N PHE A 74 -1.18 8.72 2.32
CA PHE A 74 -1.58 9.44 3.53
C PHE A 74 -2.69 10.45 3.25
N THR A 75 -3.69 10.49 4.12
CA THR A 75 -4.83 11.41 4.01
C THR A 75 -5.47 11.69 5.37
N THR A 76 -6.13 12.84 5.49
CA THR A 76 -6.93 13.20 6.67
C THR A 76 -8.35 12.65 6.60
N SER A 77 -8.79 12.14 5.44
CA SER A 77 -10.13 11.57 5.25
C SER A 77 -10.19 10.10 5.64
N ASP A 78 -11.20 9.71 6.43
CA ASP A 78 -11.46 8.30 6.75
C ASP A 78 -12.41 7.62 5.74
N LYS A 79 -12.73 8.28 4.62
CA LYS A 79 -13.73 7.80 3.64
C LYS A 79 -13.44 6.40 3.08
N TYR A 80 -12.16 6.03 2.97
CA TYR A 80 -11.73 4.72 2.48
C TYR A 80 -11.98 3.58 3.48
N LEU A 81 -11.94 3.90 4.79
CA LEU A 81 -12.26 2.96 5.86
C LEU A 81 -13.78 2.83 6.03
N GLN A 82 -14.51 3.94 5.96
CA GLN A 82 -15.97 3.96 6.12
C GLN A 82 -16.67 3.31 4.91
N ASN A 83 -16.19 3.60 3.70
CA ASN A 83 -16.83 3.17 2.44
C ASN A 83 -15.99 2.14 1.69
N THR A 84 -15.35 1.20 2.40
CA THR A 84 -14.41 0.22 1.81
C THR A 84 -15.00 -0.51 0.61
N LYS A 85 -16.28 -0.90 0.67
CA LYS A 85 -16.97 -1.58 -0.45
C LYS A 85 -17.01 -0.73 -1.72
N HIS A 86 -17.19 0.58 -1.60
CA HIS A 86 -17.22 1.48 -2.75
C HIS A 86 -15.87 1.59 -3.44
N TYR A 87 -14.78 1.72 -2.67
CA TYR A 87 -13.43 1.93 -3.21
C TYR A 87 -12.74 0.64 -3.66
N PHE A 88 -13.01 -0.47 -2.97
CA PHE A 88 -12.25 -1.71 -3.11
C PHE A 88 -13.11 -2.95 -3.43
N ASP A 89 -14.42 -2.78 -3.65
CA ASP A 89 -15.38 -3.88 -3.88
C ASP A 89 -15.39 -4.95 -2.77
N ARG A 90 -14.90 -4.61 -1.58
CA ARG A 90 -14.78 -5.50 -0.42
C ARG A 90 -15.06 -4.74 0.86
N ASN A 91 -15.61 -5.40 1.86
CA ASN A 91 -15.82 -4.81 3.18
C ASN A 91 -14.54 -4.79 4.05
N GLY A 92 -13.55 -5.62 3.69
CA GLY A 92 -12.36 -5.88 4.49
C GLY A 92 -12.63 -6.77 5.70
N PHE A 93 -11.57 -7.38 6.22
CA PHE A 93 -11.56 -7.96 7.55
C PHE A 93 -11.08 -6.88 8.52
N SER A 94 -11.95 -6.46 9.44
CA SER A 94 -11.56 -5.51 10.48
C SER A 94 -10.65 -6.23 11.46
N ASP A 95 -9.44 -5.71 11.62
CA ASP A 95 -8.56 -6.13 12.70
C ASP A 95 -9.04 -5.49 14.00
N SER A 96 -8.84 -6.18 15.13
CA SER A 96 -9.15 -5.64 16.45
C SER A 96 -8.47 -4.27 16.65
N PRO A 97 -9.11 -3.29 17.30
CA PRO A 97 -8.51 -1.98 17.55
C PRO A 97 -7.16 -2.14 18.25
N ASN A 98 -6.10 -1.75 17.58
CA ASN A 98 -4.75 -1.82 18.13
C ASN A 98 -4.48 -0.52 18.88
N THR A 99 -4.10 -0.65 20.15
CA THR A 99 -3.68 0.49 20.95
C THR A 99 -2.21 0.35 21.29
N TYR A 100 -1.44 1.39 21.03
CA TYR A 100 -0.03 1.48 21.43
C TYR A 100 0.27 2.89 21.96
N SER A 101 1.45 3.07 22.56
CA SER A 101 1.86 4.36 23.13
C SER A 101 3.12 4.88 22.44
N ILE A 102 3.11 6.16 22.04
CA ILE A 102 4.30 6.90 21.59
C ILE A 102 4.44 8.12 22.49
N ASP A 103 5.62 8.33 23.08
CA ASP A 103 5.90 9.48 23.95
C ASP A 103 4.84 9.73 25.05
N ASN A 104 4.38 8.64 25.69
CA ASN A 104 3.29 8.63 26.69
C ASN A 104 1.90 9.04 26.18
N VAL A 105 1.72 9.19 24.87
CA VAL A 105 0.41 9.40 24.25
C VAL A 105 -0.15 8.05 23.78
N LYS A 106 -1.35 7.70 24.25
CA LYS A 106 -2.07 6.50 23.83
C LYS A 106 -2.69 6.76 22.45
N ILE A 107 -2.34 5.92 21.49
CA ILE A 107 -2.80 6.00 20.10
C ILE A 107 -3.72 4.82 19.83
N SER A 108 -4.94 5.12 19.39
CA SER A 108 -5.85 4.12 18.87
C SER A 108 -5.69 4.01 17.36
N SER A 109 -5.72 2.79 16.86
CA SER A 109 -5.75 2.52 15.42
C SER A 109 -6.79 1.46 15.09
N THR A 110 -7.50 1.69 14.00
CA THR A 110 -8.41 0.72 13.38
C THR A 110 -7.89 0.38 12.00
N GLN A 111 -7.86 -0.90 11.67
CA GLN A 111 -7.34 -1.39 10.40
C GLN A 111 -8.35 -2.32 9.74
N LYS A 112 -8.42 -2.26 8.41
CA LYS A 112 -9.12 -3.24 7.57
C LYS A 112 -8.15 -3.81 6.55
N SER A 113 -7.91 -5.11 6.66
CA SER A 113 -7.16 -5.88 5.67
C SER A 113 -8.11 -6.35 4.58
N LEU A 114 -7.85 -5.98 3.33
CA LEU A 114 -8.75 -6.25 2.20
C LEU A 114 -8.36 -7.51 1.42
N GLY A 115 -7.21 -8.09 1.79
CA GLY A 115 -6.59 -9.24 1.14
C GLY A 115 -6.05 -8.92 -0.25
N GLU A 116 -5.80 -9.98 -1.00
CA GLU A 116 -5.09 -9.93 -2.27
C GLU A 116 -5.99 -9.50 -3.45
N PHE A 117 -5.45 -8.68 -4.35
CA PHE A 117 -6.06 -8.26 -5.61
C PHE A 117 -5.16 -8.60 -6.79
N ASP A 118 -5.73 -9.25 -7.81
CA ASP A 118 -5.09 -9.38 -9.11
C ASP A 118 -5.25 -8.06 -9.89
N ILE A 119 -4.12 -7.40 -10.18
CA ILE A 119 -4.08 -6.15 -10.94
C ILE A 119 -3.43 -6.27 -12.33
N GLY A 120 -3.19 -7.51 -12.77
CA GLY A 120 -2.49 -7.84 -14.02
C GLY A 120 -0.96 -7.79 -13.88
N LEU A 121 -0.45 -8.10 -12.69
CA LEU A 121 0.97 -8.36 -12.43
C LEU A 121 1.19 -9.86 -12.25
N ASP A 122 2.44 -10.29 -12.25
CA ASP A 122 2.83 -11.67 -11.94
C ASP A 122 2.38 -12.13 -10.54
N MET A 123 2.25 -11.19 -9.61
CA MET A 123 1.90 -11.41 -8.20
C MET A 123 0.70 -10.53 -7.82
N PRO A 124 -0.24 -11.01 -7.00
CA PRO A 124 -1.29 -10.16 -6.46
C PRO A 124 -0.73 -9.09 -5.54
N VAL A 125 -1.54 -8.06 -5.28
CA VAL A 125 -1.21 -6.99 -4.32
C VAL A 125 -2.10 -7.08 -3.11
N ASP A 126 -1.52 -6.86 -1.93
CA ASP A 126 -2.27 -6.71 -0.70
C ASP A 126 -2.65 -5.27 -0.46
N VAL A 127 -3.87 -5.05 0.02
CA VAL A 127 -4.38 -3.72 0.37
C VAL A 127 -4.85 -3.69 1.81
N THR A 128 -4.38 -2.69 2.54
CA THR A 128 -4.79 -2.42 3.92
C THR A 128 -5.21 -0.96 4.05
N VAL A 129 -6.28 -0.70 4.79
CA VAL A 129 -6.70 0.67 5.11
C VAL A 129 -6.60 0.86 6.62
N ILE A 130 -5.91 1.92 7.04
CA ILE A 130 -5.61 2.21 8.43
C ILE A 130 -6.17 3.59 8.77
N LYS A 131 -6.82 3.69 9.93
CA LYS A 131 -7.16 4.95 10.61
C LYS A 131 -6.46 4.96 11.95
N SER A 132 -5.69 6.01 12.20
CA SER A 132 -5.12 6.34 13.51
C SER A 132 -5.62 7.70 13.96
N ASP A 133 -5.39 8.05 15.22
CA ASP A 133 -5.74 9.36 15.77
C ASP A 133 -5.07 10.54 15.04
N PHE A 134 -3.96 10.30 14.33
CA PHE A 134 -3.16 11.34 13.66
C PHE A 134 -3.23 11.31 12.14
N SER A 135 -3.55 10.16 11.54
CA SER A 135 -3.55 10.01 10.09
C SER A 135 -4.39 8.82 9.64
N ASN A 136 -4.94 8.90 8.43
CA ASN A 136 -5.43 7.73 7.72
C ASN A 136 -4.44 7.37 6.61
N SER A 137 -4.31 6.07 6.33
CA SER A 137 -3.51 5.59 5.23
C SER A 137 -4.19 4.46 4.47
N ILE A 138 -3.81 4.34 3.21
CA ILE A 138 -4.08 3.16 2.38
C ILE A 138 -2.71 2.61 2.00
N ASN A 139 -2.48 1.35 2.30
CA ASN A 139 -1.21 0.69 2.09
C ASN A 139 -1.43 -0.34 0.97
N ILE A 140 -0.64 -0.26 -0.10
CA ILE A 140 -0.58 -1.26 -1.16
C ILE A 140 0.78 -1.94 -1.10
N THR A 141 0.80 -3.25 -0.94
CA THR A 141 2.02 -4.05 -0.92
C THR A 141 2.07 -4.94 -2.15
N THR A 142 3.14 -4.81 -2.93
CA THR A 142 3.43 -5.70 -4.06
C THR A 142 4.65 -6.57 -3.75
N TYR A 143 4.48 -7.89 -3.78
CA TYR A 143 5.56 -8.83 -3.45
C TYR A 143 6.41 -9.18 -4.67
N LYS A 144 7.71 -9.38 -4.46
CA LYS A 144 8.60 -9.87 -5.52
C LYS A 144 8.52 -11.40 -5.60
N LYS A 145 8.47 -11.91 -6.82
CA LYS A 145 8.29 -13.34 -7.16
C LYS A 145 9.29 -14.27 -6.47
N ASP A 146 10.52 -13.81 -6.23
CA ASP A 146 11.55 -14.63 -5.60
C ASP A 146 11.38 -14.75 -4.08
N TRP A 147 10.71 -13.80 -3.43
CA TRP A 147 10.46 -13.84 -1.98
C TRP A 147 9.45 -14.91 -1.57
N LEU A 148 8.39 -15.13 -2.36
CA LEU A 148 7.43 -16.20 -2.06
C LEU A 148 8.04 -17.60 -2.24
N LYS A 149 8.96 -17.78 -3.19
CA LYS A 149 9.71 -19.04 -3.30
C LYS A 149 10.52 -19.32 -2.04
N ASP A 150 11.03 -18.28 -1.39
CA ASP A 150 11.80 -18.44 -0.16
C ASP A 150 10.89 -18.67 1.06
N ILE A 151 9.67 -18.12 1.08
CA ILE A 151 8.66 -18.45 2.10
C ILE A 151 8.13 -19.88 1.96
N ASP A 152 7.82 -20.34 0.75
CA ASP A 152 7.32 -21.71 0.56
C ASP A 152 8.41 -22.72 0.91
N LYS A 153 9.68 -22.45 0.59
CA LYS A 153 10.82 -23.23 1.13
C LYS A 153 10.89 -23.22 2.65
N MET A 154 10.51 -22.13 3.32
CA MET A 154 10.50 -22.05 4.79
C MET A 154 9.32 -22.78 5.42
N LYS A 155 8.18 -22.92 4.72
CA LYS A 155 7.05 -23.74 5.18
C LYS A 155 7.33 -25.24 5.06
N ASP A 156 8.19 -25.63 4.12
CA ASP A 156 8.64 -27.01 3.94
C ASP A 156 9.77 -27.41 4.92
N ILE A 157 10.27 -26.47 5.73
CA ILE A 157 11.16 -26.78 6.86
C ILE A 157 10.26 -27.07 8.06
N ASP A 158 10.02 -28.36 8.32
CA ASP A 158 9.41 -28.81 9.57
C ASP A 158 10.23 -28.26 10.76
N PRO A 159 9.69 -27.34 11.59
CA PRO A 159 10.41 -26.85 12.76
C PRO A 159 10.55 -27.93 13.85
N PHE A 160 9.93 -29.10 13.67
CA PHE A 160 9.91 -30.21 14.59
C PHE A 160 10.30 -31.55 13.95
N GLY A 161 11.16 -31.51 12.92
CA GLY A 161 11.62 -32.67 12.13
C GLY A 161 11.34 -34.04 12.75
N ASN A 162 10.31 -34.72 12.24
CA ASN A 162 10.13 -36.16 12.43
C ASN A 162 11.01 -36.97 11.47
#